data_AF-A0A6N2HX34-F1
#
_entry.id   AF-A0A6N2HX34-F1
#
_cell.length_a   1.000
_cell.length_b   1.000
_cell.length_c   1.000
_cell.angle_alpha   90.00
_cell.angle_beta   90.00
_cell.angle_gamma   90.00
#
_symmetry.space_group_name_H-M   'P 1'
#
loop_
_entity.id
_entity.type
_entity.pdbx_description
1 polymer ?
#
loop_
_entity_poly.entity_id
_entity_poly.type
_entity_poly.pdbx_seq_one_letter_code
_entity_poly.pdbx_strand_id
1 'polypeptide(L)'
;METAQRVIRKSGLFSRLMSAMAGLCFLLLCYSVLRENMPSRLTSTWPWKLRLLDIQSATTATIGTVGALLARAQYARVVRPVLGYFGRTMADLAPDGQLAWTCHLINGAQDVAVVEEIDYQVRFTRSALSDGAVDIAHWESGRAAIAALASRGLEQHKDFTLHAIGPGRPIPGQGLMLLGWFTERAMREAECVVVRVRVVDRVGDTHERCVNLLKEANRHPRRPDAQLF
;
A
#
# COMPACT_ATOMS: atom_id res chain seq x y z
N MET A 1 -10.29 10.57 8.61
CA MET A 1 -10.60 9.64 7.49
C MET A 1 -9.56 8.53 7.54
N GLU A 2 -9.88 7.43 8.20
CA GLU A 2 -9.08 6.21 8.06
C GLU A 2 -9.68 5.39 6.94
N THR A 3 -8.82 4.84 6.09
CA THR A 3 -9.26 3.99 4.99
C THR A 3 -8.70 2.59 5.19
N ALA A 4 -9.55 1.60 4.97
CA ALA A 4 -9.10 0.22 4.87
C ALA A 4 -8.02 0.11 3.79
N GLN A 5 -7.05 -0.78 4.02
CA GLN A 5 -6.02 -1.03 3.02
C GLN A 5 -6.65 -1.45 1.69
N ARG A 6 -6.25 -0.80 0.61
CA ARG A 6 -6.77 -1.03 -0.74
C ARG A 6 -5.65 -1.33 -1.74
N VAL A 7 -5.96 -2.14 -2.74
CA VAL A 7 -5.10 -2.35 -3.91
C VAL A 7 -5.42 -1.26 -4.92
N ILE A 8 -4.42 -0.47 -5.32
CA ILE A 8 -4.62 0.67 -6.25
C ILE A 8 -4.18 0.32 -7.66
N ARG A 9 -3.10 -0.44 -7.80
CA ARG A 9 -2.56 -0.82 -9.11
C ARG A 9 -2.12 -2.28 -9.07
N LYS A 10 -2.58 -3.08 -10.01
CA LYS A 10 -2.00 -4.41 -10.27
C LYS A 10 -0.83 -4.28 -11.24
N SER A 11 0.19 -5.12 -11.12
CA SER A 11 1.33 -5.10 -12.03
C SER A 11 0.85 -5.28 -13.48
N GLY A 12 0.98 -4.24 -14.31
CA GLY A 12 0.33 -4.17 -15.62
C GLY A 12 0.91 -5.16 -16.62
N LEU A 13 2.23 -5.28 -16.69
CA LEU A 13 2.92 -6.15 -17.64
C LEU A 13 2.46 -7.61 -17.49
N PHE A 14 2.57 -8.14 -16.27
CA PHE A 14 2.33 -9.55 -16.03
C PHE A 14 0.83 -9.89 -15.96
N SER A 15 0.00 -9.01 -15.37
CA SER A 15 -1.44 -9.27 -15.30
C SER A 15 -2.11 -9.16 -16.68
N ARG A 16 -1.76 -8.17 -17.50
CA ARG A 16 -2.39 -8.00 -18.82
C ARG A 16 -1.89 -9.04 -19.81
N LEU A 17 -0.57 -9.30 -19.83
CA LEU A 17 0.01 -10.29 -20.74
C LEU A 17 -0.56 -11.69 -20.47
N MET A 18 -0.61 -12.11 -19.21
CA MET A 18 -1.13 -13.43 -18.86
C MET A 18 -2.61 -13.57 -19.19
N SER A 19 -3.42 -12.55 -18.90
CA SER A 19 -4.85 -12.56 -19.26
C SER A 19 -5.07 -12.55 -20.78
N ALA A 20 -4.28 -11.77 -21.52
CA ALA A 20 -4.35 -11.74 -22.98
C ALA A 20 -3.94 -13.09 -23.59
N MET A 21 -2.88 -13.70 -23.07
CA MET A 21 -2.41 -15.00 -23.52
C MET A 21 -3.44 -16.10 -23.23
N ALA A 22 -4.04 -16.11 -22.03
CA ALA A 22 -5.12 -17.05 -21.71
C ALA A 22 -6.36 -16.85 -22.60
N GLY A 23 -6.76 -15.60 -22.85
CA GLY A 23 -7.84 -15.28 -23.77
C GLY A 23 -7.56 -15.75 -25.20
N LEU A 24 -6.33 -15.53 -25.69
CA LEU A 24 -5.89 -16.00 -26.99
C LEU A 24 -5.90 -17.54 -27.08
N CYS A 25 -5.37 -18.24 -26.07
CA CYS A 25 -5.40 -19.70 -26.03
C CYS A 25 -6.83 -20.24 -26.03
N PHE A 26 -7.72 -19.62 -25.26
CA PHE A 26 -9.14 -20.00 -25.23
C PHE A 26 -9.82 -19.79 -26.58
N LEU A 27 -9.59 -18.65 -27.25
CA LEU A 27 -10.11 -18.40 -28.59
C LEU A 27 -9.59 -19.42 -29.62
N LEU A 28 -8.30 -19.77 -29.55
CA LEU A 28 -7.70 -20.79 -30.41
C LEU A 28 -8.28 -22.18 -30.15
N LEU A 29 -8.59 -22.51 -28.89
CA LEU A 29 -9.27 -23.74 -28.53
C LEU A 29 -10.70 -23.78 -29.09
N CYS A 30 -11.51 -22.72 -28.88
CA CYS A 30 -12.84 -22.63 -29.46
C CYS A 30 -12.82 -22.74 -30.99
N TYR A 31 -11.87 -22.07 -31.64
CA TYR A 31 -11.67 -22.17 -33.09
C TYR A 31 -11.37 -23.60 -33.52
N SER A 32 -10.45 -24.29 -32.82
CA SER A 32 -10.04 -25.66 -33.14
C SER A 32 -11.20 -26.65 -32.97
N VAL A 33 -11.96 -26.51 -31.87
CA VAL A 33 -13.15 -27.33 -31.62
C VAL A 33 -14.23 -27.09 -32.68
N LEU A 34 -14.57 -25.84 -32.97
CA LEU A 34 -15.57 -25.53 -33.98
C LEU A 34 -15.16 -26.07 -35.35
N ARG A 35 -13.90 -25.87 -35.74
CA ARG A 35 -13.36 -26.32 -37.03
C ARG A 35 -13.40 -27.84 -37.18
N GLU A 36 -13.03 -28.60 -36.14
CA GLU A 36 -13.06 -30.08 -36.19
C GLU A 36 -14.48 -30.63 -36.27
N ASN A 37 -15.47 -29.89 -35.76
CA ASN A 37 -16.88 -30.27 -35.83
C ASN A 37 -17.60 -29.77 -37.10
N MET A 38 -16.92 -29.01 -37.98
CA MET A 38 -17.53 -28.51 -39.21
C MET A 38 -17.47 -29.52 -40.37
N PRO A 39 -18.53 -29.56 -41.22
CA PRO A 39 -18.50 -30.32 -42.47
C PRO A 39 -17.30 -29.94 -43.36
N SER A 40 -16.71 -30.93 -44.02
CA SER A 40 -15.54 -30.79 -44.89
C SER A 40 -15.70 -29.77 -46.03
N ARG A 41 -16.94 -29.46 -46.43
CA ARG A 41 -17.25 -28.42 -47.42
C ARG A 41 -16.88 -27.01 -46.92
N LEU A 42 -17.12 -26.73 -45.63
CA LEU A 42 -16.90 -25.41 -45.03
C LEU A 42 -15.44 -25.18 -44.60
N THR A 43 -14.67 -26.23 -44.35
CA THR A 43 -13.26 -26.12 -43.96
C THR A 43 -12.31 -25.83 -45.12
N SER A 44 -12.81 -25.85 -46.36
CA SER A 44 -12.05 -25.53 -47.57
C SER A 44 -11.94 -24.02 -47.86
N THR A 45 -12.81 -23.21 -47.27
CA THR A 45 -12.86 -21.76 -47.46
C THR A 45 -12.25 -21.01 -46.29
N TRP A 46 -11.80 -19.79 -46.54
CA TRP A 46 -11.36 -18.88 -45.47
C TRP A 46 -12.57 -18.49 -44.60
N PRO A 47 -12.46 -18.41 -43.27
CA PRO A 47 -11.26 -18.53 -42.43
C PRO A 47 -10.95 -19.96 -41.92
N TRP A 48 -11.78 -20.96 -42.22
CA TRP A 48 -11.69 -22.33 -41.67
C TRP A 48 -10.60 -23.21 -42.29
N LYS A 49 -10.02 -22.75 -43.42
CA LYS A 49 -8.84 -23.36 -44.04
C LYS A 49 -7.60 -23.30 -43.15
N LEU A 50 -7.48 -22.28 -42.29
CA LEU A 50 -6.31 -22.10 -41.43
C LEU A 50 -6.27 -23.18 -40.33
N ARG A 51 -5.11 -23.79 -40.12
CA ARG A 51 -4.88 -24.72 -39.00
C ARG A 51 -3.79 -24.12 -38.13
N LEU A 52 -4.19 -23.34 -37.14
CA LEU A 52 -3.27 -22.64 -36.25
C LEU A 52 -2.67 -23.60 -35.21
N LEU A 53 -3.51 -24.34 -34.50
CA LEU A 53 -3.15 -25.40 -33.55
C LEU A 53 -4.07 -26.61 -33.74
N ASP A 54 -3.62 -27.79 -33.32
CA ASP A 54 -4.49 -28.95 -33.12
C ASP A 54 -5.18 -28.86 -31.75
N ILE A 55 -6.27 -29.63 -31.55
CA ILE A 55 -7.02 -29.60 -30.29
C ILE A 55 -6.12 -29.94 -29.10
N GLN A 56 -5.18 -30.88 -29.25
CA GLN A 56 -4.30 -31.30 -28.16
C GLN A 56 -3.38 -30.15 -27.72
N SER A 57 -2.73 -29.45 -28.66
CA SER A 57 -1.87 -28.32 -28.32
C SER A 57 -2.67 -27.12 -27.81
N ALA A 58 -3.83 -26.82 -28.41
CA ALA A 58 -4.70 -25.73 -27.94
C ALA A 58 -5.23 -25.98 -26.53
N THR A 59 -5.59 -27.22 -26.22
CA THR A 59 -6.02 -27.65 -24.89
C THR A 59 -4.89 -27.51 -23.87
N THR A 60 -3.70 -28.00 -24.21
CA THR A 60 -2.50 -27.91 -23.36
C THR A 60 -2.13 -26.45 -23.07
N ALA A 61 -2.11 -25.60 -24.11
CA ALA A 61 -1.83 -24.17 -23.97
C ALA A 61 -2.88 -23.45 -23.10
N THR A 62 -4.16 -23.78 -23.27
CA THR A 62 -5.24 -23.21 -22.46
C THR A 62 -5.11 -23.62 -20.99
N ILE A 63 -4.92 -24.91 -20.71
CA ILE A 63 -4.75 -25.40 -19.33
C ILE A 63 -3.50 -24.77 -18.70
N GLY A 64 -2.37 -24.71 -19.42
CA GLY A 64 -1.13 -24.14 -18.91
C GLY A 64 -1.26 -22.65 -18.57
N THR A 65 -1.89 -21.87 -19.45
CA THR A 65 -2.06 -20.42 -19.25
C THR A 65 -3.06 -20.09 -18.15
N VAL A 66 -4.18 -20.82 -18.08
CA VAL A 66 -5.16 -20.70 -17.00
C VAL A 66 -4.56 -21.14 -15.65
N GLY A 67 -3.83 -22.26 -15.64
CA GLY A 67 -3.13 -22.74 -14.44
C GLY A 67 -2.11 -21.72 -13.91
N ALA A 68 -1.33 -21.12 -14.80
CA ALA A 68 -0.38 -20.07 -14.43
C ALA A 68 -1.07 -18.79 -13.90
N LEU A 69 -2.22 -18.40 -14.47
CA LEU A 69 -3.04 -17.31 -13.94
C LEU A 69 -3.53 -17.59 -12.52
N LEU A 70 -4.05 -18.80 -12.27
CA LEU A 70 -4.51 -19.21 -10.95
C LEU A 70 -3.36 -19.26 -9.94
N ALA A 71 -2.22 -19.84 -10.32
CA ALA A 71 -1.02 -19.89 -9.49
C ALA A 71 -0.56 -18.48 -9.08
N ARG A 72 -0.54 -17.53 -10.03
CA ARG A 72 -0.25 -16.12 -9.72
C ARG A 72 -1.27 -15.53 -8.77
N ALA A 73 -2.56 -15.74 -8.99
CA ALA A 73 -3.60 -15.20 -8.13
C ALA A 73 -3.47 -15.70 -6.69
N GLN A 74 -3.12 -16.99 -6.51
CA GLN A 74 -2.82 -17.55 -5.19
C GLN A 74 -1.56 -16.92 -4.59
N TYR A 75 -0.49 -16.81 -5.35
CA TYR A 75 0.76 -16.21 -4.88
C TYR A 75 0.56 -14.74 -4.47
N ALA A 76 -0.11 -13.93 -5.28
CA ALA A 76 -0.44 -12.53 -4.98
C ALA A 76 -1.28 -12.39 -3.70
N ARG A 77 -2.15 -13.37 -3.41
CA ARG A 77 -2.92 -13.38 -2.16
C ARG A 77 -2.05 -13.69 -0.95
N VAL A 78 -1.06 -14.56 -1.08
CA VAL A 78 -0.13 -14.94 -0.01
C VAL A 78 0.86 -13.82 0.32
N VAL A 79 1.42 -13.18 -0.71
CA VAL A 79 2.41 -12.10 -0.53
C VAL A 79 1.79 -10.74 -0.24
N ARG A 80 0.45 -10.66 -0.15
CA ARG A 80 -0.26 -9.40 0.04
C ARG A 80 0.18 -8.79 1.39
N PRO A 81 0.67 -7.54 1.42
CA PRO A 81 1.06 -6.89 2.65
C PRO A 81 -0.16 -6.72 3.55
N VAL A 82 0.05 -6.80 4.85
CA VAL A 82 -0.99 -6.53 5.86
C VAL A 82 -0.52 -5.32 6.64
N LEU A 83 -0.79 -4.13 6.11
CA LEU A 83 -0.35 -2.89 6.72
C LEU A 83 -1.24 -2.58 7.93
N GLY A 84 -0.65 -2.47 9.11
CA GLY A 84 -1.30 -2.08 10.36
C GLY A 84 -0.72 -0.79 10.91
N TYR A 85 -1.36 -0.25 11.95
CA TYR A 85 -0.89 0.91 12.70
C TYR A 85 -0.86 0.56 14.18
N PHE A 86 0.17 1.02 14.86
CA PHE A 86 0.29 0.90 16.30
C PHE A 86 0.90 2.18 16.87
N GLY A 87 0.20 2.76 17.84
CA GLY A 87 0.64 3.93 18.57
C GLY A 87 0.83 3.63 20.06
N ARG A 88 1.87 4.19 20.67
CA ARG A 88 2.13 4.04 22.10
C ARG A 88 2.92 5.22 22.65
N THR A 89 2.74 5.47 23.94
CA THR A 89 3.54 6.42 24.71
C THR A 89 4.88 5.78 25.05
N MET A 90 5.98 6.44 24.70
CA MET A 90 7.34 6.01 25.05
C MET A 90 8.10 7.14 25.73
N ALA A 91 9.00 6.76 26.65
CA ALA A 91 10.05 7.63 27.14
C ALA A 91 11.25 7.59 26.17
N ASP A 92 12.20 8.49 26.37
CA ASP A 92 13.56 8.48 25.77
C ASP A 92 13.65 8.71 24.25
N LEU A 93 12.53 8.94 23.56
CA LEU A 93 12.53 9.32 22.13
C LEU A 93 12.52 10.83 21.91
N ALA A 94 11.82 11.57 22.76
CA ALA A 94 11.88 13.02 22.76
C ALA A 94 13.01 13.51 23.70
N PRO A 95 13.59 14.70 23.45
CA PRO A 95 14.60 15.27 24.31
C PRO A 95 14.13 15.42 25.76
N ASP A 96 15.10 15.53 26.67
CA ASP A 96 14.87 15.81 28.09
C ASP A 96 13.99 14.77 28.82
N GLY A 97 13.94 13.53 28.30
CA GLY A 97 13.14 12.45 28.87
C GLY A 97 11.63 12.65 28.74
N GLN A 98 11.19 13.55 27.85
CA GLN A 98 9.77 13.81 27.64
C GLN A 98 9.07 12.56 27.08
N LEU A 99 7.82 12.36 27.53
CA LEU A 99 6.96 11.32 26.98
C LEU A 99 6.44 11.75 25.61
N ALA A 100 6.58 10.86 24.63
CA ALA A 100 6.10 11.08 23.28
C ALA A 100 5.15 9.98 22.84
N TRP A 101 4.10 10.37 22.13
CA TRP A 101 3.26 9.45 21.38
C TRP A 101 4.00 9.02 20.12
N THR A 102 4.38 7.75 20.06
CA THR A 102 5.13 7.16 18.95
C THR A 102 4.19 6.46 18.00
N CYS A 103 4.48 6.55 16.71
CA CYS A 103 3.59 6.07 15.65
C CYS A 103 4.34 5.07 14.76
N HIS A 104 3.91 3.81 14.77
CA HIS A 104 4.52 2.75 13.98
C HIS A 104 3.56 2.24 12.91
N LEU A 105 4.10 1.99 11.72
CA LEU A 105 3.47 1.15 10.71
C LEU A 105 3.94 -0.28 10.92
N ILE A 106 3.02 -1.24 10.81
CA ILE A 106 3.33 -2.67 10.91
C ILE A 106 3.07 -3.30 9.54
N ASN A 107 3.94 -4.21 9.09
CA ASN A 107 3.58 -5.16 8.04
C ASN A 107 3.38 -6.54 8.68
N GLY A 108 2.13 -6.93 8.89
CA GLY A 108 1.77 -8.23 9.47
C GLY A 108 1.86 -9.40 8.49
N ALA A 109 2.21 -9.17 7.22
CA ALA A 109 2.47 -10.24 6.27
C ALA A 109 3.83 -10.90 6.50
N GLN A 110 4.06 -12.06 5.90
CA GLN A 110 5.35 -12.76 5.94
C GLN A 110 6.38 -12.15 4.98
N ASP A 111 5.92 -11.57 3.87
CA ASP A 111 6.78 -10.99 2.84
C ASP A 111 7.06 -9.50 3.08
N VAL A 112 8.17 -9.04 2.48
CA VAL A 112 8.55 -7.62 2.44
C VAL A 112 7.59 -6.82 1.56
N ALA A 113 7.25 -5.63 2.01
CA ALA A 113 6.63 -4.59 1.19
C ALA A 113 7.62 -3.45 1.00
N VAL A 114 7.70 -2.86 -0.18
CA VAL A 114 8.63 -1.77 -0.47
C VAL A 114 7.86 -0.47 -0.60
N VAL A 115 8.26 0.58 0.12
CA VAL A 115 7.64 1.89 0.00
C VAL A 115 7.81 2.43 -1.42
N GLU A 116 6.69 2.79 -2.06
CA GLU A 116 6.65 3.53 -3.32
C GLU A 116 6.60 5.03 -3.04
N GLU A 117 5.73 5.45 -2.12
CA GLU A 117 5.48 6.85 -1.81
C GLU A 117 4.84 7.00 -0.42
N ILE A 118 5.15 8.10 0.26
CA ILE A 118 4.51 8.49 1.51
C ILE A 118 4.13 9.97 1.46
N ASP A 119 2.85 10.24 1.70
CA ASP A 119 2.29 11.59 1.73
C ASP A 119 1.61 11.87 3.07
N TYR A 120 1.42 13.14 3.36
CA TYR A 120 0.88 13.62 4.62
C TYR A 120 -0.25 14.62 4.41
N GLN A 121 -1.19 14.60 5.35
CA GLN A 121 -2.17 15.65 5.61
C GLN A 121 -2.06 16.04 7.08
N VAL A 122 -2.18 17.33 7.37
CA VAL A 122 -2.10 17.87 8.72
C VAL A 122 -3.34 18.71 8.95
N ARG A 123 -4.06 18.43 10.04
CA ARG A 123 -5.13 19.31 10.52
C ARG A 123 -4.80 19.81 11.90
N PHE A 124 -4.97 21.11 12.09
CA PHE A 124 -4.69 21.80 13.34
C PHE A 124 -5.94 21.84 14.23
N THR A 125 -5.75 21.98 15.53
CA THR A 125 -6.86 22.17 16.46
C THR A 125 -7.54 23.51 16.21
N ARG A 126 -8.80 23.65 16.66
CA ARG A 126 -9.53 24.93 16.53
C ARG A 126 -8.80 26.13 17.12
N SER A 127 -8.08 25.95 18.22
CA SER A 127 -7.26 27.00 18.84
C SER A 127 -6.09 27.39 17.93
N ALA A 128 -5.39 26.40 17.37
CA ALA A 128 -4.30 26.68 16.44
C ALA A 128 -4.82 27.37 15.16
N LEU A 129 -6.00 26.99 14.66
CA LEU A 129 -6.65 27.64 13.52
C LEU A 129 -7.02 29.10 13.81
N SER A 130 -7.57 29.42 15.00
CA SER A 130 -7.85 30.81 15.38
C SER A 130 -6.58 31.66 15.47
N ASP A 131 -5.45 31.02 15.77
CA ASP A 131 -4.14 31.65 15.87
C ASP A 131 -3.39 31.67 14.52
N GLY A 132 -4.10 31.42 13.41
CA GLY A 132 -3.60 31.54 12.05
C GLY A 132 -2.96 30.28 11.45
N ALA A 133 -3.15 29.10 12.05
CA ALA A 133 -2.74 27.84 11.42
C ALA A 133 -3.52 27.59 10.11
N VAL A 134 -2.87 26.92 9.16
CA VAL A 134 -3.48 26.53 7.89
C VAL A 134 -3.39 25.03 7.73
N ASP A 135 -4.54 24.38 7.56
CA ASP A 135 -4.61 22.95 7.32
C ASP A 135 -3.96 22.56 5.98
N ILE A 136 -3.28 21.42 5.98
CA ILE A 136 -2.89 20.72 4.77
C ILE A 136 -4.01 19.74 4.41
N ALA A 137 -4.94 20.20 3.57
CA ALA A 137 -6.08 19.40 3.10
C ALA A 137 -5.72 18.43 1.97
N HIS A 138 -4.68 18.72 1.19
CA HIS A 138 -4.20 17.91 0.07
C HIS A 138 -3.05 17.00 0.51
N TRP A 139 -2.77 15.95 -0.24
CA TRP A 139 -1.64 15.08 0.05
C TRP A 139 -0.34 15.79 -0.31
N GLU A 140 0.51 15.98 0.69
CA GLU A 140 1.76 16.73 0.57
C GLU A 140 2.96 15.91 1.03
N SER A 141 4.16 16.35 0.64
CA SER A 141 5.40 15.71 1.08
C SER A 141 5.61 15.81 2.60
N GLY A 142 6.40 14.89 3.16
CA GLY A 142 6.80 14.96 4.57
C GLY A 142 7.48 16.29 4.93
N ARG A 143 8.23 16.90 4.00
CA ARG A 143 8.84 18.22 4.20
C ARG A 143 7.80 19.32 4.38
N ALA A 144 6.75 19.32 3.58
CA ALA A 144 5.66 20.28 3.70
C ALA A 144 4.88 20.09 5.01
N ALA A 145 4.64 18.85 5.44
CA ALA A 145 4.02 18.56 6.73
C ALA A 145 4.90 19.04 7.91
N ILE A 146 6.21 18.80 7.87
CA ILE A 146 7.16 19.33 8.85
C ILE A 146 7.12 20.85 8.88
N ALA A 147 7.15 21.51 7.71
CA ALA A 147 7.10 22.96 7.61
C ALA A 147 5.79 23.55 8.18
N ALA A 148 4.65 22.90 7.92
CA ALA A 148 3.38 23.34 8.49
C ALA A 148 3.32 23.17 10.02
N LEU A 149 3.85 22.09 10.58
CA LEU A 149 3.97 21.95 12.03
C LEU A 149 4.93 23.01 12.61
N ALA A 150 6.05 23.27 11.93
CA ALA A 150 7.03 24.26 12.36
C ALA A 150 6.52 25.70 12.29
N SER A 151 5.60 26.03 11.38
CA SER A 151 4.99 27.38 11.33
C SER A 151 4.17 27.73 12.58
N ARG A 152 3.86 26.73 13.41
CA ARG A 152 3.22 26.87 14.73
C ARG A 152 4.21 26.97 15.88
N GLY A 153 5.50 27.17 15.58
CA GLY A 153 6.55 27.21 16.59
C GLY A 153 6.83 25.85 17.23
N LEU A 154 6.45 24.75 16.58
CA LEU A 154 6.88 23.40 16.96
C LEU A 154 8.27 23.14 16.39
N GLU A 155 9.18 22.65 17.21
CA GLU A 155 10.55 22.33 16.80
C GLU A 155 10.66 20.85 16.43
N GLN A 156 11.14 20.54 15.22
CA GLN A 156 11.44 19.16 14.83
C GLN A 156 12.56 18.61 15.72
N HIS A 157 12.47 17.32 16.08
CA HIS A 157 13.33 16.62 17.03
C HIS A 157 13.21 17.08 18.48
N LYS A 158 12.30 18.00 18.80
CA LYS A 158 11.97 18.41 20.17
C LYS A 158 10.51 18.19 20.49
N ASP A 159 9.61 18.81 19.71
CA ASP A 159 8.17 18.67 19.91
C ASP A 159 7.59 17.54 19.08
N PHE A 160 8.18 17.26 17.92
CA PHE A 160 7.76 16.15 17.06
C PHE A 160 8.91 15.66 16.18
N THR A 161 8.77 14.47 15.63
CA THR A 161 9.57 14.00 14.49
C THR A 161 8.67 13.30 13.49
N LEU A 162 8.84 13.61 12.21
CA LEU A 162 8.35 12.79 11.10
C LEU A 162 9.56 12.23 10.37
N HIS A 163 9.64 10.91 10.25
CA HIS A 163 10.78 10.29 9.56
C HIS A 163 10.68 10.51 8.05
N ALA A 164 11.78 10.95 7.44
CA ALA A 164 11.91 11.01 5.99
C ALA A 164 12.05 9.59 5.43
N ILE A 165 10.93 9.01 5.01
CA ILE A 165 10.89 7.68 4.42
C ILE A 165 10.73 7.83 2.90
N GLY A 166 11.81 7.52 2.18
CA GLY A 166 11.86 7.61 0.72
C GLY A 166 11.38 6.34 0.01
N PRO A 167 11.18 6.42 -1.32
CA PRO A 167 10.94 5.26 -2.17
C PRO A 167 12.05 4.22 -2.02
N GLY A 168 11.70 2.94 -2.10
CA GLY A 168 12.65 1.83 -1.98
C GLY A 168 12.91 1.37 -0.55
N ARG A 169 12.38 2.06 0.48
CA ARG A 169 12.50 1.60 1.88
C ARG A 169 11.75 0.26 2.06
N PRO A 170 12.42 -0.82 2.49
CA PRO A 170 11.72 -2.07 2.79
C PRO A 170 11.01 -1.99 4.14
N ILE A 171 9.82 -2.59 4.18
CA ILE A 171 9.03 -2.87 5.37
C ILE A 171 9.02 -4.39 5.52
N PRO A 172 9.89 -4.95 6.37
CA PRO A 172 10.04 -6.40 6.48
C PRO A 172 8.72 -7.05 6.92
N GLY A 173 8.53 -8.31 6.53
CA GLY A 173 7.43 -9.12 7.04
C GLY A 173 7.51 -9.23 8.56
N GLN A 174 6.35 -9.15 9.21
CA GLN A 174 6.21 -9.07 10.67
C GLN A 174 7.03 -7.92 11.30
N GLY A 175 7.32 -6.87 10.53
CA GLY A 175 8.19 -5.77 10.92
C GLY A 175 7.46 -4.50 11.32
N LEU A 176 8.17 -3.66 12.09
CA LEU A 176 7.76 -2.31 12.47
C LEU A 176 8.58 -1.26 11.72
N MET A 177 7.92 -0.17 11.33
CA MET A 177 8.55 1.03 10.80
C MET A 177 8.05 2.25 11.56
N LEU A 178 8.96 2.94 12.25
CA LEU A 178 8.64 4.19 12.94
C LEU A 178 8.34 5.27 11.90
N LEU A 179 7.13 5.82 11.96
CA LEU A 179 6.66 6.91 11.09
C LEU A 179 7.01 8.27 11.70
N GLY A 180 6.99 8.36 13.02
CA GLY A 180 7.21 9.59 13.75
C GLY A 180 6.78 9.51 15.20
N TRP A 181 6.95 10.62 15.92
CA TRP A 181 6.50 10.78 17.29
C TRP A 181 6.10 12.23 17.57
N PHE A 182 5.27 12.44 18.59
CA PHE A 182 4.71 13.74 18.96
C PHE A 182 4.68 13.89 20.49
N THR A 183 5.21 14.99 21.02
CA THR A 183 5.06 15.34 22.44
C THR A 183 3.65 15.86 22.72
N GLU A 184 3.32 16.01 24.01
CA GLU A 184 2.10 16.69 24.44
C GLU A 184 1.95 18.08 23.80
N ARG A 185 3.03 18.85 23.70
CA ARG A 185 3.01 20.18 23.06
C ARG A 185 2.58 20.09 21.60
N ALA A 186 3.18 19.20 20.81
CA ALA A 186 2.78 19.02 19.42
C ALA A 186 1.32 18.53 19.28
N MET A 187 0.87 17.65 20.18
CA MET A 187 -0.51 17.16 20.20
C MET A 187 -1.56 18.20 20.65
N ARG A 188 -1.15 19.33 21.24
CA ARG A 188 -2.07 20.45 21.52
C ARG A 188 -2.33 21.31 20.28
N GLU A 189 -1.32 21.45 19.42
CA GLU A 189 -1.43 22.21 18.17
C GLU A 189 -2.08 21.38 17.06
N ALA A 190 -1.68 20.11 16.90
CA ALA A 190 -2.17 19.23 15.85
C ALA A 190 -3.41 18.44 16.29
N GLU A 191 -4.51 18.57 15.55
CA GLU A 191 -5.69 17.74 15.76
C GLU A 191 -5.48 16.34 15.17
N CYS A 192 -4.99 16.26 13.93
CA CYS A 192 -4.65 15.00 13.30
C CYS A 192 -3.48 15.16 12.32
N VAL A 193 -2.66 14.12 12.23
CA VAL A 193 -1.66 13.96 11.18
C VAL A 193 -1.95 12.65 10.49
N VAL A 194 -2.41 12.71 9.24
CA VAL A 194 -2.74 11.53 8.45
C VAL A 194 -1.59 11.25 7.50
N VAL A 195 -1.07 10.03 7.52
CA VAL A 195 -0.10 9.55 6.55
C VAL A 195 -0.78 8.64 5.55
N ARG A 196 -0.45 8.78 4.26
CA ARG A 196 -0.81 7.85 3.19
C ARG A 196 0.43 7.09 2.79
N VAL A 197 0.44 5.79 3.04
CA VAL A 197 1.55 4.91 2.71
C VAL A 197 1.18 4.08 1.49
N ARG A 198 1.97 4.21 0.41
CA ARG A 198 1.89 3.36 -0.77
C ARG A 198 3.07 2.41 -0.78
N VAL A 199 2.79 1.12 -0.95
CA VAL A 199 3.81 0.07 -1.00
C VAL A 199 3.60 -0.83 -2.20
N VAL A 200 4.69 -1.38 -2.73
CA VAL A 200 4.68 -2.41 -3.74
C VAL A 200 5.02 -3.74 -3.09
N ASP A 201 4.22 -4.77 -3.38
CA ASP A 201 4.48 -6.13 -2.93
C ASP A 201 5.44 -6.88 -3.85
N ARG A 202 5.77 -8.11 -3.47
CA ARG A 202 6.70 -8.97 -4.23
C ARG A 202 6.22 -9.32 -5.64
N VAL A 203 4.92 -9.22 -5.91
CA VAL A 203 4.31 -9.50 -7.21
C VAL A 203 4.22 -8.25 -8.09
N GLY A 204 4.51 -7.08 -7.51
CA GLY A 204 4.47 -5.79 -8.19
C GLY A 204 3.12 -5.09 -8.11
N ASP A 205 2.22 -5.52 -7.22
CA ASP A 205 0.96 -4.84 -6.98
C ASP A 205 1.18 -3.71 -5.94
N THR A 206 0.58 -2.54 -6.20
CA THR A 206 0.63 -1.37 -5.31
C THR A 206 -0.56 -1.39 -4.36
N HIS A 207 -0.27 -1.29 -3.06
CA HIS A 207 -1.22 -1.21 -1.96
C HIS A 207 -1.12 0.16 -1.29
N GLU A 208 -2.25 0.68 -0.83
CA GLU A 208 -2.31 1.95 -0.11
C GLU A 208 -3.05 1.80 1.21
N ARG A 209 -2.56 2.47 2.24
CA ARG A 209 -3.25 2.64 3.52
C ARG A 209 -3.09 4.07 4.03
N CYS A 210 -4.18 4.68 4.46
CA CYS A 210 -4.13 5.95 5.19
C CYS A 210 -4.27 5.68 6.70
N VAL A 211 -3.40 6.29 7.49
CA VAL A 211 -3.31 6.10 8.94
C VAL A 211 -3.32 7.47 9.61
N ASN A 212 -4.18 7.67 10.60
CA ASN A 212 -4.11 8.84 11.47
C ASN A 212 -3.12 8.56 12.61
N LEU A 213 -1.97 9.23 12.58
CA LEU A 213 -0.89 9.09 13.56
C LEU A 213 -1.31 9.51 14.97
N LEU A 214 -2.31 10.39 15.09
CA LEU A 214 -2.82 10.86 16.38
C LEU A 214 -4.14 10.19 16.76
N LYS A 215 -4.52 9.10 16.07
CA LYS A 215 -5.68 8.31 16.46
C LYS A 215 -5.43 7.70 17.84
N GLU A 216 -6.39 7.91 18.74
CA GLU A 216 -6.38 7.39 20.11
C GLU A 216 -5.12 7.78 20.89
N ALA A 217 -4.43 8.83 20.45
CA ALA A 217 -3.23 9.31 21.10
C ALA A 217 -3.56 9.79 22.51
N ASN A 218 -2.75 9.33 23.47
CA ASN A 218 -2.80 9.89 24.82
C ASN A 218 -2.24 11.30 24.78
N ARG A 219 -3.12 12.31 24.68
CA ARG A 219 -2.74 13.72 24.58
C ARG A 219 -2.09 14.29 25.85
N HIS A 220 -2.24 13.60 26.98
CA HIS A 220 -1.66 13.99 28.27
C HIS A 220 -0.92 12.79 28.90
N PRO A 221 0.18 12.33 28.27
CA PRO A 221 0.89 11.15 28.73
C PRO A 221 1.50 11.41 30.11
N ARG A 222 1.17 10.56 31.09
CA ARG A 222 1.72 10.64 32.46
C ARG A 222 2.75 9.56 32.76
N ARG A 223 2.72 8.47 32.00
CA ARG A 223 3.58 7.30 32.14
C ARG A 223 3.82 6.69 30.76
N PRO A 224 5.00 6.07 30.52
CA PRO A 224 5.20 5.29 29.32
C PRO A 224 4.29 4.06 29.34
N ASP A 225 3.87 3.61 28.16
CA ASP A 225 3.15 2.35 28.03
C ASP A 225 4.09 1.17 28.28
N ALA A 226 3.54 0.05 28.74
CA ALA A 226 4.30 -1.17 28.95
C ALA A 226 5.03 -1.59 27.66
N GLN A 227 6.24 -2.13 27.81
CA GLN A 227 6.95 -2.70 26.67
C GLN A 227 6.16 -3.90 26.16
N LEU A 228 5.63 -3.76 24.95
CA LEU A 228 5.19 -4.88 24.15
C LEU A 228 6.43 -5.32 23.36
N PHE A 229 6.94 -6.51 23.69
CA PHE A 229 8.15 -7.17 23.16
C PHE A 229 9.48 -6.69 23.76
#